data_AF-A0A812VLW8-F1
#
_entry.id   AF-A0A812VLW8-F1
#
_cell.length_a   1.000
_cell.length_b   1.000
_cell.length_c   1.000
_cell.angle_alpha   90.00
_cell.angle_beta   90.00
_cell.angle_gamma   90.00
#
_symmetry.space_group_name_H-M   'P 1'
#
loop_
_entity.id
_entity.type
_entity.pdbx_description
1 polymer ?
#
loop_
_entity_poly.entity_id
_entity_poly.type
_entity_poly.pdbx_seq_one_letter_code
_entity_poly.pdbx_strand_id
1 'polypeptide(L)'
;MNAATEQPTKDAKDDVSAMLSDNKPDEPETKDERRKRLHRRNMRYYRSLSSPNCPKEIASLAAKCKGNSSQRSYLFENWLLCDGNWAKSSLLAKLKSRNRNSRRGLRKWMTRAEMQEKWGETITQCIIEAKESDEERAKSEIRNHPECPSNKVMIQYLCLHDDTEERLDEEELENVLEVSLGDSSEDSGSSSSPHDAKKKKKKAGTKKGKSPKKKPKAKGKAKAAQKKPKSTGEDAMCMPGASKYVYNCTC
;
A
#
# COMPACT_ATOMS: atom_id res chain seq x y z
N MET A 1 -23.52 -37.58 26.83
CA MET A 1 -24.15 -38.35 25.75
C MET A 1 -25.57 -37.85 25.59
N ASN A 2 -25.87 -37.06 24.56
CA ASN A 2 -27.23 -36.75 24.12
C ASN A 2 -27.16 -36.60 22.60
N ALA A 3 -27.50 -37.68 21.90
CA ALA A 3 -27.60 -37.72 20.45
C ALA A 3 -28.99 -37.23 20.06
N ALA A 4 -29.08 -35.99 19.57
CA ALA A 4 -30.30 -35.46 18.97
C ALA A 4 -30.32 -35.83 17.49
N THR A 5 -31.17 -36.78 17.15
CA THR A 5 -31.47 -37.22 15.79
C THR A 5 -32.48 -36.26 15.17
N GLU A 6 -32.03 -35.38 14.28
CA GLU A 6 -32.93 -34.53 13.48
C GLU A 6 -33.51 -35.33 12.30
N GLN A 7 -34.84 -35.31 12.17
CA GLN A 7 -35.56 -35.99 11.10
C GLN A 7 -35.65 -35.13 9.83
N PRO A 8 -35.56 -35.74 8.63
CA PRO A 8 -35.71 -35.04 7.36
C PRO A 8 -37.19 -34.82 7.02
N THR A 9 -37.60 -33.55 6.93
CA THR A 9 -38.94 -33.15 6.45
C THR A 9 -39.05 -33.40 4.94
N LYS A 10 -40.03 -34.22 4.56
CA LYS A 10 -40.31 -34.66 3.19
C LYS A 10 -41.44 -33.86 2.54
N ASP A 11 -41.32 -32.55 2.36
CA ASP A 11 -42.34 -31.78 1.63
C ASP A 11 -41.70 -30.64 0.84
N ALA A 12 -41.11 -30.98 -0.32
CA ALA A 12 -40.62 -30.01 -1.31
C ALA A 12 -40.48 -30.68 -2.68
N LYS A 13 -41.59 -31.15 -3.24
CA LYS A 13 -41.72 -31.47 -4.66
C LYS A 13 -42.94 -30.71 -5.14
N ASP A 14 -42.83 -30.09 -6.31
CA ASP A 14 -43.87 -29.31 -7.01
C ASP A 14 -43.75 -27.78 -6.89
N ASP A 15 -42.59 -27.21 -7.25
CA ASP A 15 -42.56 -25.82 -7.79
C ASP A 15 -41.29 -25.46 -8.61
N VAL A 16 -40.73 -26.42 -9.38
CA VAL A 16 -39.50 -26.20 -10.17
C VAL A 16 -39.80 -25.85 -11.65
N SER A 17 -41.06 -25.91 -12.09
CA SER A 17 -41.42 -25.79 -13.51
C SER A 17 -41.64 -24.36 -14.02
N ALA A 18 -41.62 -23.34 -13.15
CA ALA A 18 -41.90 -21.94 -13.52
C ALA A 18 -40.65 -21.06 -13.70
N MET A 19 -39.43 -21.60 -13.53
CA MET A 19 -38.19 -20.80 -13.58
C MET A 19 -37.40 -20.89 -14.90
N LEU A 20 -37.96 -21.47 -15.96
CA LEU A 20 -37.26 -21.70 -17.25
C LEU A 20 -37.77 -20.82 -18.42
N SER A 21 -38.66 -19.84 -18.18
CA SER A 21 -39.40 -19.18 -19.27
C SER A 21 -38.86 -17.85 -19.80
N ASP A 22 -37.62 -17.45 -19.50
CA ASP A 22 -37.05 -16.17 -20.01
C ASP A 22 -35.67 -16.34 -20.69
N ASN A 23 -35.51 -17.35 -21.53
CA ASN A 23 -34.46 -17.36 -22.56
C ASN A 23 -34.97 -16.66 -23.83
N LYS A 24 -35.30 -15.37 -23.72
CA LYS A 24 -35.53 -14.52 -24.88
C LYS A 24 -34.16 -14.36 -25.56
N PRO A 25 -34.01 -14.67 -26.87
CA PRO A 25 -32.73 -14.50 -27.54
C PRO A 25 -32.28 -13.05 -27.38
N ASP A 26 -31.07 -12.87 -26.85
CA ASP A 26 -30.48 -11.55 -26.64
C ASP A 26 -30.44 -10.80 -27.98
N GLU A 27 -31.38 -9.88 -28.17
CA GLU A 27 -31.30 -8.88 -29.22
C GLU A 27 -29.92 -8.21 -29.13
N PRO A 28 -29.17 -8.10 -30.25
CA PRO A 28 -27.81 -7.61 -30.21
C PRO A 28 -27.77 -6.19 -29.64
N GLU A 29 -27.22 -6.05 -28.43
CA GLU A 29 -27.14 -4.78 -27.72
C GLU A 29 -26.52 -3.71 -28.63
N THR A 30 -27.21 -2.58 -28.77
CA THR A 30 -26.70 -1.49 -29.61
C THR A 30 -25.40 -0.93 -28.99
N LYS A 31 -24.50 -0.41 -29.84
CA LYS A 31 -23.22 0.16 -29.39
C LYS A 31 -23.41 1.25 -28.31
N ASP A 32 -24.49 2.01 -28.39
CA ASP A 32 -24.80 3.08 -27.45
C ASP A 32 -25.34 2.56 -26.11
N GLU A 33 -26.12 1.48 -26.12
CA GLU A 33 -26.53 0.79 -24.89
C GLU A 33 -25.33 0.19 -24.16
N ARG A 34 -24.42 -0.46 -24.90
CA ARG A 34 -23.16 -0.97 -24.35
C ARG A 34 -22.32 0.14 -23.69
N ARG A 35 -22.18 1.29 -24.36
CA ARG A 35 -21.50 2.47 -23.81
C ARG A 35 -22.19 3.00 -22.55
N LYS A 36 -23.52 3.14 -22.55
CA LYS A 36 -24.30 3.58 -21.38
C LYS A 36 -24.18 2.59 -20.22
N ARG A 37 -24.21 1.29 -20.50
CA ARG A 37 -24.02 0.21 -19.51
C ARG A 37 -22.64 0.27 -18.87
N LEU A 38 -21.58 0.37 -19.68
CA LEU A 38 -20.20 0.53 -19.21
C LEU A 38 -20.02 1.82 -18.40
N HIS A 39 -20.54 2.95 -18.88
CA HIS A 39 -20.46 4.22 -18.16
C HIS A 39 -21.16 4.13 -16.80
N ARG A 40 -22.37 3.54 -16.73
CA ARG A 40 -23.07 3.31 -15.45
C ARG A 40 -22.26 2.45 -14.49
N ARG A 41 -21.65 1.36 -14.98
CA ARG A 41 -20.77 0.51 -14.16
C ARG A 41 -19.56 1.28 -13.66
N ASN A 42 -18.91 2.05 -14.52
CA ASN A 42 -17.75 2.86 -14.15
C ASN A 42 -18.11 3.95 -13.11
N MET A 43 -19.25 4.61 -13.26
CA MET A 43 -19.72 5.59 -12.27
C MET A 43 -20.05 4.94 -10.91
N ARG A 44 -20.54 3.69 -10.90
CA ARG A 44 -20.74 2.94 -9.65
C ARG A 44 -19.41 2.63 -8.97
N TYR A 45 -18.39 2.26 -9.73
CA TYR A 45 -17.04 2.02 -9.21
C TYR A 45 -16.45 3.28 -8.54
N TYR A 46 -16.48 4.44 -9.18
CA TYR A 46 -15.95 5.66 -8.54
C TYR A 46 -16.71 6.06 -7.28
N ARG A 47 -18.04 5.83 -7.25
CA ARG A 47 -18.85 6.05 -6.05
C ARG A 47 -18.50 5.06 -4.94
N SER A 48 -18.19 3.80 -5.28
CA SER A 48 -17.84 2.78 -4.29
C SER A 48 -16.54 3.14 -3.56
N LEU A 49 -15.56 3.73 -4.25
CA LEU A 49 -14.30 4.18 -3.65
C LEU A 49 -14.46 5.29 -2.60
N SER A 50 -15.49 6.13 -2.75
CA SER A 50 -15.82 7.20 -1.78
C SER A 50 -16.89 6.77 -0.76
N SER A 51 -17.38 5.54 -0.85
CA SER A 51 -18.41 5.04 0.05
C SER A 51 -17.79 4.66 1.41
N PRO A 52 -18.56 4.79 2.52
CA PRO A 52 -18.09 4.37 3.84
C PRO A 52 -17.84 2.85 3.93
N ASN A 53 -18.40 2.08 3.00
CA ASN A 53 -18.22 0.62 2.91
C ASN A 53 -16.91 0.22 2.21
N CYS A 54 -16.13 1.18 1.69
CA CYS A 54 -14.84 0.92 1.10
C CYS A 54 -13.79 0.70 2.21
N PRO A 55 -13.10 -0.46 2.26
CA PRO A 55 -11.98 -0.66 3.17
C PRO A 55 -10.90 0.41 2.96
N LYS A 56 -10.29 0.88 4.05
CA LYS A 56 -9.31 1.98 4.03
C LYS A 56 -8.10 1.64 3.17
N GLU A 57 -7.71 0.37 3.16
CA GLU A 57 -6.60 -0.17 2.38
C GLU A 57 -6.85 0.02 0.87
N ILE A 58 -8.07 -0.29 0.40
CA ILE A 58 -8.48 -0.11 -0.99
C ILE A 58 -8.64 1.36 -1.34
N ALA A 59 -9.18 2.18 -0.42
CA ALA A 59 -9.31 3.62 -0.63
C ALA A 59 -7.95 4.31 -0.76
N SER A 60 -6.97 3.93 0.08
CA SER A 60 -5.58 4.39 0.01
C SER A 60 -4.93 3.97 -1.31
N LEU A 61 -5.06 2.69 -1.68
CA LEU A 61 -4.56 2.15 -2.96
C LEU A 61 -5.14 2.93 -4.15
N ALA A 62 -6.44 3.17 -4.16
CA ALA A 62 -7.10 3.93 -5.22
C ALA A 62 -6.65 5.40 -5.29
N ALA A 63 -6.31 6.01 -4.15
CA ALA A 63 -5.76 7.35 -4.11
C ALA A 63 -4.37 7.41 -4.77
N LYS A 64 -3.51 6.41 -4.52
CA LYS A 64 -2.21 6.24 -5.18
C LYS A 64 -2.35 6.03 -6.68
N CYS A 65 -3.36 5.28 -7.12
CA CYS A 65 -3.59 4.99 -8.54
C CYS A 65 -4.19 6.15 -9.36
N LYS A 66 -4.44 7.34 -8.80
CA LYS A 66 -5.12 8.45 -9.52
C LYS A 66 -4.38 8.91 -10.78
N GLY A 67 -3.07 8.68 -10.91
CA GLY A 67 -2.28 8.97 -12.12
C GLY A 67 -2.25 7.83 -13.14
N ASN A 68 -2.40 6.59 -12.70
CA ASN A 68 -2.08 5.40 -13.49
C ASN A 68 -3.36 4.74 -14.03
N SER A 69 -3.56 4.77 -15.35
CA SER A 69 -4.74 4.16 -15.97
C SER A 69 -4.76 2.63 -15.81
N SER A 70 -3.62 1.98 -15.95
CA SER A 70 -3.47 0.51 -15.82
C SER A 70 -3.87 0.04 -14.42
N GLN A 71 -3.31 0.66 -13.39
CA GLN A 71 -3.63 0.34 -11.99
C GLN A 71 -5.11 0.58 -11.66
N ARG A 72 -5.72 1.63 -12.23
CA ARG A 72 -7.17 1.86 -12.07
C ARG A 72 -8.02 0.81 -12.77
N SER A 73 -7.61 0.35 -13.96
CA SER A 73 -8.29 -0.76 -14.65
C SER A 73 -8.22 -2.04 -13.81
N TYR A 74 -7.05 -2.36 -13.24
CA TYR A 74 -6.88 -3.50 -12.34
C TYR A 74 -7.81 -3.45 -11.12
N LEU A 75 -7.91 -2.29 -10.46
CA LEU A 75 -8.85 -2.09 -9.35
C LEU A 75 -10.31 -2.24 -9.80
N PHE A 76 -10.65 -1.72 -10.98
CA PHE A 76 -11.99 -1.85 -11.54
C PHE A 76 -12.36 -3.30 -11.85
N GLU A 77 -11.43 -4.09 -12.40
CA GLU A 77 -11.64 -5.52 -12.66
C GLU A 77 -11.83 -6.31 -11.37
N ASN A 78 -11.00 -6.05 -10.34
CA ASN A 78 -11.18 -6.68 -9.03
C ASN A 78 -12.51 -6.30 -8.38
N TRP A 79 -12.98 -5.06 -8.58
CA TRP A 79 -14.31 -4.63 -8.13
C TRP A 79 -15.44 -5.37 -8.84
N LEU A 80 -15.29 -5.62 -10.15
CA LEU A 80 -16.26 -6.39 -10.93
C LEU A 80 -16.29 -7.86 -10.49
N LEU A 81 -15.11 -8.46 -10.24
CA LEU A 81 -14.99 -9.85 -9.79
C LEU A 81 -15.66 -10.11 -8.44
N CYS A 82 -15.80 -9.08 -7.59
CA CYS A 82 -16.48 -9.19 -6.29
C CYS A 82 -17.91 -8.63 -6.29
N ASP A 83 -18.53 -8.48 -7.47
CA ASP A 83 -19.88 -7.92 -7.67
C ASP A 83 -20.09 -6.56 -6.99
N GLY A 84 -19.01 -5.79 -6.93
CA GLY A 84 -18.97 -4.46 -6.35
C GLY A 84 -18.84 -4.40 -4.82
N ASN A 85 -18.67 -5.54 -4.15
CA ASN A 85 -18.44 -5.62 -2.71
C ASN A 85 -16.96 -5.83 -2.37
N TRP A 86 -16.28 -4.75 -2.00
CA TRP A 86 -14.85 -4.77 -1.67
C TRP A 86 -14.47 -5.74 -0.54
N ALA A 87 -15.38 -6.00 0.41
CA ALA A 87 -15.12 -6.92 1.51
C ALA A 87 -14.89 -8.37 1.04
N LYS A 88 -15.48 -8.75 -0.10
CA LYS A 88 -15.33 -10.07 -0.74
C LYS A 88 -14.15 -10.13 -1.73
N SER A 89 -13.47 -9.02 -1.98
CA SER A 89 -12.40 -8.99 -2.99
C SER A 89 -11.20 -9.82 -2.53
N SER A 90 -10.68 -10.66 -3.43
CA SER A 90 -9.42 -11.39 -3.21
C SER A 90 -8.25 -10.43 -3.06
N LEU A 91 -8.33 -9.25 -3.68
CA LEU A 91 -7.39 -8.15 -3.47
C LEU A 91 -7.33 -7.72 -2.00
N LEU A 92 -8.47 -7.49 -1.34
CA LEU A 92 -8.49 -7.16 0.09
C LEU A 92 -7.90 -8.28 0.94
N ALA A 93 -8.20 -9.54 0.62
CA ALA A 93 -7.62 -10.68 1.32
C ALA A 93 -6.09 -10.69 1.20
N LYS A 94 -5.55 -10.44 0.01
CA LYS A 94 -4.10 -10.32 -0.25
C LYS A 94 -3.48 -9.15 0.50
N LEU A 95 -4.13 -7.98 0.49
CA LEU A 95 -3.66 -6.81 1.24
C LEU A 95 -3.59 -7.11 2.75
N LYS A 96 -4.64 -7.74 3.29
CA LYS A 96 -4.67 -8.13 4.71
C LYS A 96 -3.67 -9.21 5.09
N SER A 97 -3.49 -10.24 4.25
CA SER A 97 -2.53 -11.30 4.52
C SER A 97 -1.09 -10.83 4.39
N ARG A 98 -0.82 -9.92 3.44
CA ARG A 98 0.52 -9.38 3.23
C ARG A 98 0.93 -8.42 4.35
N ASN A 99 0.02 -7.59 4.86
CA ASN A 99 0.29 -6.75 6.03
C ASN A 99 0.62 -7.57 7.30
N ARG A 100 0.27 -8.86 7.34
CA ARG A 100 0.66 -9.76 8.43
C ARG A 100 2.08 -10.34 8.27
N ASN A 101 2.62 -10.34 7.04
CA ASN A 101 3.85 -11.05 6.71
C ASN A 101 5.10 -10.16 6.61
N SER A 102 5.00 -8.83 6.71
CA SER A 102 6.17 -7.95 6.80
C SER A 102 6.72 -7.93 8.23
N ARG A 103 7.33 -9.04 8.63
CA ARG A 103 8.14 -9.10 9.85
C ARG A 103 9.49 -8.44 9.56
N ARG A 104 9.57 -7.11 9.63
CA ARG A 104 10.87 -6.47 9.83
C ARG A 104 11.26 -6.70 11.29
N GLY A 105 12.32 -7.47 11.52
CA GLY A 105 12.85 -7.67 12.87
C GLY A 105 13.11 -6.31 13.52
N LEU A 106 12.39 -6.02 14.60
CA LEU A 106 12.56 -4.78 15.33
C LEU A 106 13.76 -4.94 16.24
N ARG A 107 14.67 -3.98 16.24
CA ARG A 107 15.79 -4.03 17.17
C ARG A 107 15.32 -3.52 18.53
N LYS A 108 15.36 -4.38 19.55
CA LYS A 108 14.99 -4.05 20.93
C LYS A 108 16.22 -4.14 21.83
N TRP A 109 16.38 -3.17 22.71
CA TRP A 109 17.38 -3.23 23.79
C TRP A 109 16.90 -4.22 24.84
N MET A 110 17.69 -5.27 25.09
CA MET A 110 17.38 -6.34 26.04
C MET A 110 18.52 -6.52 27.03
N THR A 111 18.17 -6.79 28.29
CA THR A 111 19.14 -7.18 29.33
C THR A 111 19.56 -8.64 29.15
N ARG A 112 20.70 -9.04 29.72
CA ARG A 112 21.17 -10.43 29.68
C ARG A 112 20.12 -11.42 30.18
N ALA A 113 19.38 -11.09 31.24
CA ALA A 113 18.31 -11.93 31.78
C ALA A 113 17.17 -12.15 30.77
N GLU A 114 16.70 -11.09 30.12
CA GLU A 114 15.66 -11.20 29.07
C GLU A 114 16.15 -11.99 27.84
N MET A 115 17.43 -11.87 27.50
CA MET A 115 18.04 -12.67 26.43
C MET A 115 18.08 -14.15 26.78
N GLN A 116 18.47 -14.49 28.02
CA GLN A 116 18.55 -15.87 28.51
C GLN A 116 17.17 -16.53 28.56
N GLU A 117 16.14 -15.81 29.00
CA GLU A 117 14.76 -16.29 28.99
C GLU A 117 14.30 -16.63 27.56
N LYS A 118 14.70 -15.81 26.58
CA LYS A 118 14.23 -15.96 25.20
C LYS A 118 15.00 -17.01 24.39
N TRP A 119 16.32 -17.01 24.47
CA TRP A 119 17.19 -17.82 23.60
C TRP A 119 18.00 -18.88 24.36
N GLY A 120 17.96 -18.86 25.69
CA GLY A 120 18.81 -19.71 26.54
C GLY A 120 20.19 -19.10 26.81
N GLU A 121 20.86 -19.65 27.80
CA GLU A 121 22.15 -19.15 28.29
C GLU A 121 23.27 -19.26 27.27
N THR A 122 23.38 -20.40 26.59
CA THR A 122 24.44 -20.69 25.62
C THR A 122 24.41 -19.71 24.44
N ILE A 123 23.23 -19.52 23.83
CA ILE A 123 23.06 -18.60 22.70
C ILE A 123 23.30 -17.15 23.14
N THR A 124 22.78 -16.78 24.32
CA THR A 124 22.98 -15.44 24.88
C THR A 124 24.47 -15.12 25.06
N GLN A 125 25.23 -16.08 25.59
CA GLN A 125 26.66 -15.91 25.80
C GLN A 125 27.40 -15.70 24.46
N CYS A 126 27.10 -16.50 23.43
CA CYS A 126 27.69 -16.32 22.11
C CYS A 126 27.35 -14.96 21.47
N ILE A 127 26.12 -14.46 21.65
CA ILE A 127 25.72 -13.14 21.13
C ILE A 127 26.49 -12.02 21.83
N ILE A 128 26.65 -12.11 23.16
CA ILE A 128 27.38 -11.12 23.95
C ILE A 128 28.85 -11.11 23.55
N GLU A 129 29.49 -12.28 23.51
CA GLU A 129 30.90 -12.42 23.11
C GLU A 129 31.14 -11.87 21.70
N ALA A 130 30.26 -12.18 20.74
CA ALA A 130 30.36 -11.66 19.38
C ALA A 130 30.29 -10.12 19.35
N LYS A 131 29.43 -9.50 20.17
CA LYS A 131 29.30 -8.03 20.24
C LYS A 131 30.44 -7.35 20.99
N GLU A 132 30.98 -8.00 22.02
CA GLU A 132 32.10 -7.47 22.81
C GLU A 132 33.43 -7.62 22.07
N SER A 133 33.55 -8.62 21.19
CA SER A 133 34.75 -8.85 20.38
C SER A 133 35.01 -7.77 19.32
N ASP A 134 33.97 -7.03 18.90
CA ASP A 134 34.04 -5.99 17.88
C ASP A 134 33.79 -4.60 18.49
N GLU A 135 34.83 -3.76 18.55
CA GLU A 135 34.76 -2.44 19.18
C GLU A 135 33.75 -1.49 18.52
N GLU A 136 33.50 -1.60 17.21
CA GLU A 136 32.54 -0.75 16.51
C GLU A 136 31.10 -1.14 16.85
N ARG A 137 30.84 -2.45 16.93
CA ARG A 137 29.54 -2.99 17.35
C ARG A 137 29.31 -2.76 18.84
N ALA A 138 30.32 -2.90 19.67
CA ALA A 138 30.22 -2.61 21.10
C ALA A 138 29.71 -1.18 21.36
N LYS A 139 30.22 -0.19 20.63
CA LYS A 139 29.80 1.23 20.78
C LYS A 139 28.35 1.48 20.36
N SER A 140 27.82 0.72 19.40
CA SER A 140 26.49 0.94 18.82
C SER A 140 25.41 0.00 19.35
N GLU A 141 25.79 -1.21 19.79
CA GLU A 141 24.89 -2.30 20.17
C GLU A 141 24.94 -2.65 21.66
N ILE A 142 25.84 -2.04 22.46
CA ILE A 142 25.96 -2.24 23.91
C ILE A 142 25.79 -0.90 24.61
N ARG A 143 24.92 -0.84 25.63
CA ARG A 143 24.74 0.35 26.46
C ARG A 143 24.46 0.00 27.92
N ASN A 144 24.78 0.93 28.82
CA ASN A 144 24.42 0.81 30.22
C ASN A 144 22.92 1.09 30.42
N HIS A 145 22.30 0.43 31.40
CA HIS A 145 20.89 0.67 31.74
C HIS A 145 20.70 2.08 32.32
N PRO A 146 19.66 2.83 31.90
CA PRO A 146 19.45 4.23 32.31
C PRO A 146 19.26 4.39 33.83
N GLU A 147 18.51 3.47 34.47
CA GLU A 147 18.25 3.51 35.91
C GLU A 147 19.44 3.09 36.78
N CYS A 148 20.43 2.38 36.22
CA CYS A 148 21.53 1.85 37.01
C CYS A 148 22.82 1.70 36.18
N PRO A 149 23.48 2.82 35.81
CA PRO A 149 24.61 2.78 34.90
C PRO A 149 25.88 2.15 35.50
N SER A 150 25.98 2.09 36.83
CA SER A 150 27.13 1.54 37.54
C SER A 150 27.12 0.00 37.63
N ASN A 151 25.95 -0.63 37.42
CA ASN A 151 25.82 -2.07 37.60
C ASN A 151 26.09 -2.82 36.28
N LYS A 152 27.22 -3.53 36.22
CA LYS A 152 27.62 -4.34 35.05
C LYS A 152 26.65 -5.48 34.73
N VAL A 153 25.82 -5.91 35.68
CA VAL A 153 24.80 -6.95 35.44
C VAL A 153 23.65 -6.40 34.59
N MET A 154 23.39 -5.10 34.67
CA MET A 154 22.30 -4.40 33.99
C MET A 154 22.81 -3.75 32.68
N ILE A 155 23.60 -4.46 31.89
CA ILE A 155 23.96 -3.99 30.55
C ILE A 155 22.86 -4.40 29.57
N GLN A 156 22.50 -3.49 28.67
CA GLN A 156 21.52 -3.72 27.61
C GLN A 156 22.23 -3.93 26.28
N TYR A 157 21.78 -4.94 25.55
CA TYR A 157 22.27 -5.33 24.23
C TYR A 157 21.16 -5.12 23.19
N LEU A 158 21.49 -4.51 22.05
CA LEU A 158 20.54 -4.28 20.97
C LEU A 158 20.32 -5.55 20.16
N CYS A 159 19.22 -6.25 20.35
CA CYS A 159 18.96 -7.54 19.70
C CYS A 159 17.83 -7.42 18.67
N LEU A 160 17.93 -8.18 17.58
CA LEU A 160 16.83 -8.31 16.63
C LEU A 160 15.71 -9.12 17.29
N HIS A 161 14.52 -8.55 17.32
CA HIS A 161 13.34 -9.12 17.93
C HIS A 161 12.32 -9.42 16.83
N ASP A 162 12.27 -10.69 16.43
CA ASP A 162 11.46 -11.15 15.29
C ASP A 162 9.98 -11.35 15.64
N ASP A 163 9.60 -11.18 16.91
CA ASP A 163 8.26 -11.49 17.42
C ASP A 163 7.31 -10.29 17.47
N THR A 164 7.83 -9.08 17.28
CA THR A 164 7.01 -7.86 17.26
C THR A 164 6.55 -7.57 15.83
N GLU A 165 5.29 -7.92 15.54
CA GLU A 165 4.60 -7.52 14.30
C GLU A 165 4.21 -6.03 14.39
N GLU A 166 5.05 -5.13 13.87
CA GLU A 166 4.63 -3.74 13.59
C GLU A 166 4.13 -3.58 12.16
N ARG A 167 3.02 -2.86 12.00
CA ARG A 167 2.35 -2.62 10.71
C ARG A 167 3.12 -1.62 9.84
N LEU A 168 3.89 -2.12 8.88
CA LEU A 168 4.46 -1.34 7.77
C LEU A 168 3.46 -1.32 6.60
N ASP A 169 2.51 -0.38 6.65
CA ASP A 169 1.31 -0.44 5.80
C ASP A 169 1.44 0.28 4.41
N GLU A 170 2.49 1.07 4.13
CA GLU A 170 2.43 2.02 2.99
C GLU A 170 3.36 1.75 1.78
N GLU A 171 4.62 1.35 2.00
CA GLU A 171 5.61 1.18 0.91
C GLU A 171 5.43 -0.15 0.16
N GLU A 172 4.99 -1.21 0.84
CA GLU A 172 4.82 -2.54 0.24
C GLU A 172 3.55 -2.69 -0.61
N LEU A 173 2.60 -1.77 -0.44
CA LEU A 173 1.36 -1.71 -1.23
C LEU A 173 1.64 -1.37 -2.70
N GLU A 174 2.69 -0.59 -2.96
CA GLU A 174 3.14 -0.22 -4.31
C GLU A 174 3.74 -1.42 -5.05
N ASN A 175 4.50 -2.28 -4.37
CA ASN A 175 5.11 -3.47 -4.97
C ASN A 175 4.07 -4.50 -5.48
N VAL A 176 2.87 -4.57 -4.89
CA VAL A 176 1.79 -5.47 -5.38
C VAL A 176 1.28 -5.01 -6.75
N LEU A 177 1.13 -3.70 -6.93
CA LEU A 177 0.67 -3.13 -8.19
C LEU A 177 1.72 -3.25 -9.29
N GLU A 178 3.01 -3.12 -8.94
CA GLU A 178 4.10 -3.25 -9.92
C GLU A 178 4.28 -4.69 -10.40
N VAL A 179 4.31 -5.67 -9.50
CA VAL A 179 4.50 -7.08 -9.89
C VAL A 179 3.36 -7.59 -10.78
N SER A 180 2.11 -7.17 -10.52
CA SER A 180 0.98 -7.60 -11.35
C SER A 180 0.91 -6.93 -12.73
N LEU A 181 1.68 -5.86 -12.95
CA LEU A 181 1.76 -5.16 -14.24
C LEU A 181 3.06 -5.48 -15.00
N GLY A 182 4.11 -5.91 -14.31
CA GLY A 182 5.43 -6.22 -14.89
C GLY A 182 5.50 -7.54 -15.65
N ASP A 183 4.57 -8.48 -15.43
CA ASP A 183 4.61 -9.81 -16.06
C ASP A 183 3.97 -9.86 -17.46
N SER A 184 3.55 -8.71 -18.00
CA SER A 184 2.80 -8.64 -19.27
C SER A 184 3.54 -7.85 -20.35
N SER A 185 4.88 -7.86 -20.37
CA SER A 185 5.69 -7.14 -21.37
C SER A 185 6.63 -8.01 -22.20
N GLU A 186 6.31 -9.28 -22.44
CA GLU A 186 7.04 -10.09 -23.42
C GLU A 186 6.11 -10.53 -24.55
N ASP A 187 6.55 -10.21 -25.77
CA ASP A 187 6.04 -10.65 -27.06
C ASP A 187 4.88 -9.87 -27.70
N SER A 188 5.25 -8.77 -28.36
CA SER A 188 4.55 -8.35 -29.58
C SER A 188 5.58 -7.85 -30.57
N GLY A 189 6.17 -8.81 -31.30
CA GLY A 189 6.89 -8.57 -32.53
C GLY A 189 6.05 -7.76 -33.51
N SER A 190 6.41 -6.50 -33.69
CA SER A 190 5.81 -5.61 -34.68
C SER A 190 6.35 -5.92 -36.06
N SER A 191 5.67 -6.81 -36.79
CA SER A 191 5.82 -6.97 -38.23
C SER A 191 5.29 -5.71 -38.95
N SER A 192 6.19 -4.83 -39.35
CA SER A 192 5.88 -3.68 -40.21
C SER A 192 5.68 -4.13 -41.66
N SER A 193 4.42 -4.16 -42.13
CA SER A 193 4.10 -4.13 -43.56
C SER A 193 3.62 -2.73 -43.98
N PRO A 194 4.01 -2.26 -45.19
CA PRO A 194 3.80 -0.90 -45.64
C PRO A 194 2.44 -0.76 -46.34
N HIS A 195 1.71 0.32 -46.06
CA HIS A 195 0.63 0.75 -46.96
C HIS A 195 0.54 2.27 -47.10
N ASP A 196 0.87 2.68 -48.33
CA ASP A 196 0.20 3.67 -49.16
C ASP A 196 -0.14 5.05 -48.58
N ALA A 197 0.74 5.98 -48.93
CA ALA A 197 0.47 7.40 -48.96
C ALA A 197 -0.71 7.73 -49.91
N LYS A 198 -1.84 8.21 -49.37
CA LYS A 198 -2.81 8.96 -50.17
C LYS A 198 -3.48 10.12 -49.41
N LYS A 199 -3.00 11.31 -49.80
CA LYS A 199 -3.79 12.49 -50.19
C LYS A 199 -4.40 13.35 -49.08
N LYS A 200 -3.61 14.36 -48.69
CA LYS A 200 -4.08 15.69 -48.24
C LYS A 200 -5.16 16.24 -49.18
N LYS A 201 -6.33 16.61 -48.65
CA LYS A 201 -7.13 17.71 -49.20
C LYS A 201 -7.75 18.55 -48.09
N LYS A 202 -7.30 19.81 -48.05
CA LYS A 202 -7.77 20.92 -47.22
C LYS A 202 -9.29 21.07 -47.29
N LYS A 203 -9.94 21.31 -46.15
CA LYS A 203 -11.12 22.20 -46.09
C LYS A 203 -10.97 23.18 -44.94
N ALA A 204 -10.88 24.44 -45.34
CA ALA A 204 -10.88 25.61 -44.48
C ALA A 204 -12.32 25.97 -44.08
N GLY A 205 -12.47 26.35 -42.81
CA GLY A 205 -13.26 27.51 -42.37
C GLY A 205 -14.80 27.45 -42.41
N THR A 206 -15.43 27.47 -41.23
CA THR A 206 -16.61 28.32 -40.93
C THR A 206 -16.67 28.53 -39.41
N LYS A 207 -16.14 29.66 -38.91
CA LYS A 207 -16.84 30.87 -38.43
C LYS A 207 -17.85 30.68 -37.27
N LYS A 208 -17.49 31.32 -36.15
CA LYS A 208 -18.33 32.11 -35.23
C LYS A 208 -19.49 31.42 -34.48
N GLY A 209 -19.24 31.15 -33.20
CA GLY A 209 -20.25 31.19 -32.13
C GLY A 209 -19.67 31.90 -30.92
N LYS A 210 -20.00 33.18 -30.76
CA LYS A 210 -19.51 34.12 -29.73
C LYS A 210 -20.68 34.40 -28.78
N SER A 211 -20.40 34.41 -27.46
CA SER A 211 -21.11 35.08 -26.34
C SER A 211 -21.64 34.15 -25.22
N PRO A 212 -21.84 34.63 -23.98
CA PRO A 212 -21.13 35.70 -23.25
C PRO A 212 -20.68 35.31 -21.83
N LYS A 213 -19.69 36.07 -21.34
CA LYS A 213 -19.34 36.30 -19.93
C LYS A 213 -20.58 36.46 -19.03
N LYS A 214 -20.65 35.72 -17.92
CA LYS A 214 -21.25 36.20 -16.66
C LYS A 214 -20.15 36.35 -15.61
N LYS A 215 -19.94 37.60 -15.19
CA LYS A 215 -19.02 38.04 -14.15
C LYS A 215 -19.55 37.69 -12.74
N PRO A 216 -18.66 37.70 -11.72
CA PRO A 216 -18.89 37.14 -10.39
C PRO A 216 -19.60 38.12 -9.45
N LYS A 217 -20.29 37.59 -8.43
CA LYS A 217 -20.68 38.38 -7.25
C LYS A 217 -19.80 37.99 -6.06
N ALA A 218 -19.05 39.01 -5.61
CA ALA A 218 -18.37 39.06 -4.34
C ALA A 218 -19.35 39.29 -3.17
N LYS A 219 -18.99 38.73 -2.01
CA LYS A 219 -19.27 39.12 -0.60
C LYS A 219 -18.75 37.92 0.21
N GLY A 220 -17.60 37.93 0.87
CA GLY A 220 -17.02 38.95 1.73
C GLY A 220 -17.17 38.48 3.18
N LYS A 221 -16.08 38.03 3.82
CA LYS A 221 -15.78 38.27 5.25
C LYS A 221 -14.39 37.77 5.59
N ALA A 222 -13.57 38.73 5.99
CA ALA A 222 -12.22 38.60 6.52
C ALA A 222 -12.24 38.11 7.98
N LYS A 223 -11.21 37.36 8.37
CA LYS A 223 -10.57 37.33 9.70
C LYS A 223 -9.11 36.90 9.47
N ALA A 224 -8.16 37.83 9.49
CA ALA A 224 -7.29 38.15 10.64
C ALA A 224 -6.51 36.90 11.10
N ALA A 225 -5.32 36.66 10.54
CA ALA A 225 -4.02 37.17 11.00
C ALA A 225 -3.58 36.59 12.36
N GLN A 226 -2.59 35.70 12.32
CA GLN A 226 -1.49 35.65 13.30
C GLN A 226 -0.29 34.93 12.66
N LYS A 227 0.65 35.74 12.17
CA LYS A 227 2.02 35.33 11.84
C LYS A 227 2.73 35.02 13.16
N LYS A 228 3.25 33.80 13.31
CA LYS A 228 4.26 33.52 14.35
C LYS A 228 5.65 33.89 13.81
N PRO A 229 6.50 34.56 14.61
CA PRO A 229 7.86 34.89 14.23
C PRO A 229 8.73 33.64 14.13
N LYS A 230 9.53 33.57 13.07
CA LYS A 230 10.58 32.57 12.86
C LYS A 230 11.83 33.11 13.57
N SER A 231 12.10 32.62 14.77
CA SER A 231 13.32 32.94 15.51
C SER A 231 14.50 32.22 14.84
N THR A 232 15.33 33.00 14.17
CA THR A 232 16.74 32.69 13.89
C THR A 232 17.50 32.68 15.21
N GLY A 233 17.92 31.49 15.63
CA GLY A 233 18.96 31.32 16.64
C GLY A 233 20.13 30.63 15.95
N GLU A 234 21.06 31.44 15.46
CA GLU A 234 22.46 31.06 15.37
C GLU A 234 22.94 30.86 16.81
N ASP A 235 23.47 29.69 17.13
CA ASP A 235 24.60 29.64 18.05
C ASP A 235 25.51 28.45 17.74
N ALA A 236 26.78 28.80 17.67
CA ALA A 236 27.91 28.02 17.27
C ALA A 236 28.13 26.77 18.14
N MET A 237 28.54 25.66 17.52
CA MET A 237 29.74 24.94 17.99
C MET A 237 30.51 24.37 16.79
N CYS A 238 31.52 25.13 16.40
CA CYS A 238 32.64 24.65 15.60
C CYS A 238 33.41 23.63 16.46
N MET A 239 33.51 22.38 16.02
CA MET A 239 34.38 21.37 16.62
C MET A 239 35.69 21.31 15.80
N PRO A 240 36.80 21.90 16.26
CA PRO A 240 38.12 21.59 15.73
C PRO A 240 38.62 20.31 16.40
N GLY A 241 38.83 19.25 15.61
CA GLY A 241 39.32 18.00 16.18
C GLY A 241 39.73 16.94 15.15
N ALA A 242 40.33 17.33 14.03
CA ALA A 242 41.00 16.38 13.15
C ALA A 242 42.27 15.86 13.85
N SER A 243 42.14 14.81 14.65
CA SER A 243 43.27 14.06 15.19
C SER A 243 43.93 13.29 14.04
N LYS A 244 45.08 13.80 13.58
CA LYS A 244 45.96 13.11 12.64
C LYS A 244 46.55 11.89 13.34
N TYR A 245 46.03 10.69 13.04
CA TYR A 245 46.77 9.47 13.33
C TYR A 245 47.94 9.34 12.35
N VAL A 246 49.14 9.58 12.87
CA VAL A 246 50.40 9.24 12.21
C VAL A 246 50.60 7.74 12.39
N TYR A 247 50.50 6.98 11.31
CA TYR A 247 50.96 5.59 11.28
C TYR A 247 52.50 5.61 11.25
N ASN A 248 53.13 5.25 12.36
CA ASN A 248 54.53 4.86 12.35
C ASN A 248 54.61 3.41 11.85
N CYS A 249 54.99 3.26 10.59
CA CYS A 249 55.41 2.00 10.00
C CYS A 249 56.92 1.86 10.29
N THR A 250 57.30 1.05 11.28
CA THR A 250 58.68 0.61 11.46
C THR A 250 58.85 -0.73 10.75
N CYS A 251 59.72 -0.74 9.74
CA CYS A 251 60.31 -1.94 9.16
C CYS A 251 61.32 -2.58 10.12
#